data_AF-A0A7T1WPQ7-F1
#
_entry.id   AF-A0A7T1WPQ7-F1
#
_cell.length_a   1.000
_cell.length_b   1.000
_cell.length_c   1.000
_cell.angle_alpha   90.00
_cell.angle_beta   90.00
_cell.angle_gamma   90.00
#
_symmetry.space_group_name_H-M   'P 1'
#
loop_
_entity.id
_entity.type
_entity.pdbx_description
1 polymer ?
#
loop_
_entity_poly.entity_id
_entity_poly.type
_entity_poly.pdbx_seq_one_letter_code
_entity_poly.pdbx_strand_id
1 'polypeptide(L)'
;MSGTLCTATLRVLHYSLCARVTDERTQFYLDLNAVQRGDALPTAELPGLLPPGSRLRFHIVGAHESFRVPLGADARCRFHSDVASAWAEWSRQP
;
A
#
# COMPACT_ATOMS: atom_id res chain seq x y z
N MET A 1 -7.28 4.95 -4.38
CA MET A 1 -6.72 6.21 -4.95
C MET A 1 -6.75 6.10 -6.47
N SER A 2 -6.73 7.21 -7.21
CA SER A 2 -6.65 7.19 -8.67
C SER A 2 -5.60 8.17 -9.19
N GLY A 3 -4.97 7.84 -10.32
CA GLY A 3 -3.98 8.69 -10.99
C GLY A 3 -2.56 8.11 -10.99
N THR A 4 -1.57 8.93 -11.33
CA THR A 4 -0.18 8.49 -11.50
C THR A 4 0.63 8.70 -10.23
N LEU A 5 1.28 7.63 -9.75
CA LEU A 5 2.23 7.70 -8.65
C LEU A 5 3.62 8.08 -9.16
N CYS A 6 4.06 9.30 -8.84
CA CYS A 6 5.43 9.78 -8.98
C CYS A 6 6.08 9.95 -7.61
N THR A 7 7.38 10.30 -7.56
CA THR A 7 8.11 10.51 -6.29
C THR A 7 7.44 11.56 -5.39
N ALA A 8 6.90 12.64 -5.96
CA ALA A 8 6.21 13.67 -5.17
C ALA A 8 4.93 13.12 -4.52
N THR A 9 4.07 12.45 -5.30
CA THR A 9 2.85 11.82 -4.79
C THR A 9 3.17 10.72 -3.78
N LEU A 10 4.21 9.94 -4.01
CA LEU A 10 4.66 8.91 -3.07
C LEU A 10 5.00 9.51 -1.70
N ARG A 11 5.74 10.63 -1.66
CA ARG A 11 6.06 11.33 -0.40
C ARG A 11 4.80 11.84 0.30
N VAL A 12 3.87 12.45 -0.45
CA VAL A 12 2.59 12.93 0.11
C VAL A 12 1.78 11.78 0.72
N LEU A 13 1.73 10.62 0.04
CA LEU A 13 1.05 9.44 0.55
C LEU A 13 1.73 8.84 1.76
N HIS A 14 3.06 8.75 1.77
CA HIS A 14 3.82 8.36 2.95
C HIS A 14 3.43 9.23 4.15
N TYR A 15 3.50 10.55 4.03
CA TYR A 15 3.17 11.43 5.15
C TYR A 15 1.71 11.30 5.58
N SER A 16 0.81 11.11 4.63
CA SER A 16 -0.62 10.85 4.91
C SER A 16 -0.83 9.54 5.68
N LEU A 17 -0.03 8.51 5.40
CA LEU A 17 -0.05 7.24 6.13
C LEU A 17 0.57 7.42 7.52
N CYS A 18 1.74 8.04 7.63
CA CYS A 18 2.38 8.34 8.92
C CYS A 18 1.46 9.11 9.86
N ALA A 19 0.74 10.13 9.36
CA ALA A 19 -0.21 10.90 10.16
C ALA A 19 -1.42 10.09 10.64
N ARG A 20 -1.71 8.93 10.02
CA ARG A 20 -2.81 8.03 10.39
C ARG A 20 -2.36 6.85 11.24
N VAL A 21 -1.05 6.61 11.35
CA VAL A 21 -0.51 5.61 12.26
C VAL A 21 -0.72 6.13 13.68
N THR A 22 -1.53 5.40 14.44
CA THR A 22 -1.72 5.58 15.88
C THR A 22 -1.56 4.23 16.55
N ASP A 23 -1.38 4.18 17.88
CA ASP A 23 -1.18 2.92 18.60
C ASP A 23 -2.34 1.92 18.43
N GLU A 24 -3.54 2.41 18.13
CA GLU A 24 -4.75 1.60 17.91
C GLU A 24 -4.94 1.18 16.44
N ARG A 25 -4.40 1.94 15.47
CA ARG A 25 -4.61 1.69 14.03
C ARG A 25 -3.38 1.08 13.40
N THR A 26 -3.39 -0.25 13.29
CA THR A 26 -2.28 -1.04 12.74
C THR A 26 -2.53 -1.57 11.34
N GLN A 27 -3.76 -1.49 10.82
CA GLN A 27 -4.13 -2.06 9.52
C GLN A 27 -4.55 -0.97 8.53
N PHE A 28 -3.99 -1.01 7.32
CA PHE A 28 -4.24 -0.02 6.25
C PHE A 28 -4.65 -0.71 4.96
N TYR A 29 -5.62 -0.11 4.27
CA TYR A 29 -6.07 -0.56 2.96
C TYR A 29 -5.64 0.44 1.88
N LEU A 30 -4.85 -0.03 0.93
CA LEU A 30 -4.34 0.75 -0.18
C LEU A 30 -4.95 0.22 -1.48
N ASP A 31 -5.98 0.90 -1.95
CA ASP A 31 -6.58 0.61 -3.25
C ASP A 31 -5.77 1.27 -4.37
N LEU A 32 -5.11 0.42 -5.16
CA LEU A 32 -4.25 0.76 -6.29
C LEU A 32 -4.88 0.40 -7.64
N ASN A 33 -6.15 -0.02 -7.71
CA ASN A 33 -6.80 -0.42 -8.97
C ASN A 33 -6.75 0.66 -10.05
N ALA A 34 -6.85 1.93 -9.65
CA ALA A 34 -6.81 3.09 -10.54
C ALA A 34 -5.49 3.86 -10.44
N VAL A 35 -4.44 3.27 -9.86
CA VAL A 35 -3.14 3.90 -9.69
C VAL A 35 -2.15 3.37 -10.72
N GLN A 36 -1.70 4.25 -11.60
CA GLN A 36 -0.62 3.96 -12.54
C GLN A 36 0.72 4.35 -11.93
N ARG A 37 1.77 3.60 -12.26
CA ARG A 37 3.13 3.99 -11.88
C ARG A 37 3.64 5.01 -12.89
N GLY A 38 4.18 6.14 -12.41
CA GLY A 38 4.85 7.09 -13.28
C GLY A 38 6.23 6.57 -13.70
N ASP A 39 6.60 6.78 -14.96
CA ASP A 39 7.84 6.26 -15.56
C ASP A 39 9.10 6.70 -14.82
N ALA A 40 9.08 7.91 -14.25
CA ALA A 40 10.19 8.47 -13.49
C ALA A 40 10.31 7.93 -12.05
N LEU A 41 9.35 7.15 -11.54
CA LEU A 41 9.39 6.63 -10.17
C LEU A 41 10.30 5.39 -10.10
N PRO A 42 11.44 5.44 -9.38
CA PRO A 42 12.33 4.28 -9.27
C PRO A 42 11.70 3.15 -8.45
N THR A 43 11.95 1.90 -8.84
CA THR A 43 11.38 0.71 -8.16
C THR A 43 11.82 0.64 -6.70
N ALA A 44 13.05 1.06 -6.42
CA ALA A 44 13.64 1.09 -5.08
C ALA A 44 12.98 2.11 -4.13
N GLU A 45 12.24 3.10 -4.65
CA GLU A 45 11.54 4.08 -3.81
C GLU A 45 10.17 3.58 -3.32
N LEU A 46 9.58 2.58 -3.98
CA LEU A 46 8.25 2.08 -3.66
C LEU A 46 8.10 1.56 -2.23
N PRO A 47 9.04 0.78 -1.66
CA PRO A 47 8.99 0.40 -0.24
C PRO A 47 8.94 1.61 0.70
N GLY A 48 9.53 2.73 0.29
CA GLY A 48 9.49 4.00 1.02
C GLY A 48 8.11 4.63 1.12
N LEU A 49 7.09 4.11 0.42
CA LEU A 49 5.69 4.50 0.62
C LEU A 49 5.18 4.12 2.02
N LEU A 50 5.63 2.97 2.55
CA LEU A 50 5.05 2.38 3.75
C LEU A 50 5.76 2.92 5.00
N PRO A 51 5.02 3.50 5.96
CA PRO A 51 5.60 3.90 7.25
C PRO A 51 6.34 2.73 7.92
N PRO A 52 7.42 3.00 8.68
CA PRO A 52 8.07 1.97 9.48
C PRO A 52 7.15 1.46 10.60
N GLY A 53 7.38 0.24 11.06
CA GLY A 53 6.63 -0.36 12.19
C GLY A 53 6.25 -1.81 11.92
N SER A 54 6.72 -2.72 12.77
CA SER A 54 6.52 -4.18 12.61
C SER A 54 5.09 -4.64 12.85
N ARG A 55 4.30 -3.86 13.60
CA ARG A 55 2.88 -4.15 13.87
C ARG A 55 1.97 -3.74 12.71
N LEU A 56 2.45 -2.90 11.79
CA LEU A 56 1.65 -2.40 10.69
C LEU A 56 1.38 -3.52 9.68
N ARG A 57 0.17 -3.54 9.12
CA ARG A 57 -0.25 -4.45 8.05
C ARG A 57 -0.85 -3.61 6.92
N PHE A 58 -0.43 -3.89 5.70
CA PHE A 58 -0.87 -3.17 4.51
C PHE A 58 -1.58 -4.12 3.55
N HIS A 59 -2.88 -3.94 3.41
CA HIS A 59 -3.73 -4.65 2.47
C HIS A 59 -3.74 -3.88 1.15
N ILE A 60 -3.02 -4.39 0.16
CA ILE A 60 -2.83 -3.75 -1.13
C ILE A 60 -3.81 -4.39 -2.13
N VAL A 61 -4.70 -3.58 -2.68
CA VAL A 61 -5.79 -4.05 -3.54
C VAL A 61 -5.53 -3.63 -4.99
N GLY A 62 -5.66 -4.58 -5.92
CA GLY A 62 -5.60 -4.31 -7.35
C GLY A 62 -4.24 -3.84 -7.86
N ALA A 63 -3.15 -4.17 -7.15
CA ALA A 63 -1.82 -3.73 -7.53
C ALA A 63 -1.34 -4.41 -8.82
N HIS A 64 -1.00 -3.59 -9.81
CA HIS A 64 -0.23 -4.02 -10.98
C HIS A 64 1.15 -4.59 -10.57
N GLU A 65 1.73 -5.45 -11.41
CA GLU A 65 3.01 -6.13 -11.12
C GLU A 65 4.15 -5.16 -10.78
N SER A 66 4.14 -3.99 -11.40
CA SER A 66 5.06 -2.88 -11.17
C SER A 66 5.08 -2.35 -9.72
N PHE A 67 4.04 -2.63 -8.94
CA PHE A 67 3.94 -2.37 -7.50
C PHE A 67 4.13 -3.66 -6.68
N ARG A 68 3.62 -4.78 -7.18
CA ARG A 68 3.61 -6.06 -6.47
C ARG A 68 5.00 -6.60 -6.19
N VAL A 69 5.91 -6.55 -7.16
CA VAL A 69 7.30 -7.03 -7.00
C VAL A 69 8.06 -6.24 -5.92
N PRO A 70 8.17 -4.90 -5.98
CA PRO A 70 8.92 -4.14 -4.99
C PRO A 70 8.32 -4.17 -3.59
N LEU A 71 6.98 -4.17 -3.47
CA LEU A 71 6.32 -4.24 -2.17
C LEU A 71 6.22 -5.66 -1.62
N GLY A 72 6.36 -6.68 -2.48
CA GLY A 72 6.21 -8.09 -2.13
C GLY A 72 7.28 -8.63 -1.17
N ALA A 73 8.43 -7.97 -1.08
CA ALA A 73 9.47 -8.31 -0.11
C ALA A 73 9.12 -7.89 1.32
N ASP A 74 8.18 -6.95 1.50
CA ASP A 74 7.75 -6.50 2.83
C ASP A 74 6.70 -7.46 3.39
N ALA A 75 7.07 -8.21 4.44
CA ALA A 75 6.21 -9.20 5.08
C ALA A 75 4.91 -8.63 5.66
N ARG A 76 4.82 -7.30 5.81
CA ARG A 76 3.61 -6.57 6.25
C ARG A 76 2.57 -6.41 5.13
N CYS A 77 2.96 -6.62 3.87
CA CYS A 77 2.07 -6.51 2.73
C CYS A 77 1.24 -7.78 2.52
N ARG A 78 -0.04 -7.60 2.22
CA ARG A 78 -0.98 -8.63 1.79
C ARG A 78 -1.66 -8.13 0.52
N PHE A 79 -1.57 -8.89 -0.56
CA PHE A 79 -2.08 -8.50 -1.87
C PHE A 79 -3.42 -9.15 -2.14
N HIS A 80 -4.34 -8.33 -2.65
CA HIS A 80 -5.71 -8.67 -2.96
C HIS A 80 -5.99 -8.35 -4.43
N SER A 81 -6.70 -9.22 -5.13
CA SER A 81 -7.10 -8.96 -6.52
C SER A 81 -8.06 -7.79 -6.62
N ASP A 82 -8.96 -7.67 -5.64
CA ASP A 82 -10.05 -6.71 -5.65
C ASP A 82 -10.51 -6.39 -4.21
N VAL A 83 -11.39 -5.39 -4.08
CA VAL A 83 -11.88 -4.92 -2.78
C VAL A 83 -12.70 -6.00 -2.08
N ALA A 84 -13.41 -6.87 -2.83
CA ALA A 84 -14.23 -7.91 -2.24
C ALA A 84 -13.38 -9.00 -1.58
N SER A 85 -12.25 -9.39 -2.18
CA SER A 85 -11.31 -10.33 -1.57
C SER A 85 -10.68 -9.75 -0.30
N ALA A 86 -10.32 -8.46 -0.34
CA ALA A 86 -9.76 -7.74 0.80
C ALA A 86 -10.75 -7.66 1.97
N TRP A 87 -12.03 -7.40 1.66
CA TRP A 87 -13.12 -7.38 2.63
C TRP A 87 -13.39 -8.77 3.22
N ALA A 88 -13.43 -9.81 2.39
CA ALA A 88 -13.66 -11.18 2.85
C ALA A 88 -12.56 -11.69 3.79
N GLU A 89 -11.31 -11.25 3.63
CA GLU A 89 -10.24 -11.54 4.60
C GLU A 89 -10.44 -10.76 5.91
N TRP A 90 -10.83 -9.49 5.82
CA TRP A 90 -11.12 -8.67 7.00
C TRP A 90 -12.23 -9.26 7.87
N SER A 91 -13.36 -9.61 7.26
CA SER A 91 -14.52 -10.14 7.98
C SER A 91 -14.27 -11.48 8.68
N ARG A 92 -13.14 -12.14 8.39
CA ARG A 92 -12.71 -13.39 9.03
C ARG A 92 -11.73 -13.18 10.18
N GLN A 93 -11.29 -11.94 10.44
CA GLN A 93 -10.49 -11.64 11.63
C GLN A 93 -11.41 -11.69 12.87
N PRO A 94 -10.99 -12.34 13.96
CA PRO A 94 -11.78 -12.49 15.18
C PRO A 94 -12.00 -11.17 15.94
#